data_AF-A0AAU6KEB2-F1
#
_entry.id   AF-A0AAU6KEB2-F1
#
_cell.length_a   1.000
_cell.length_b   1.000
_cell.length_c   1.000
_cell.angle_alpha   90.00
_cell.angle_beta   90.00
_cell.angle_gamma   90.00
#
_symmetry.space_group_name_H-M   'P 1'
#
loop_
_entity.id
_entity.type
_entity.pdbx_description
1 polymer ?
#
loop_
_entity_poly.entity_id
_entity_poly.type
_entity_poly.pdbx_seq_one_letter_code
_entity_poly.pdbx_strand_id
1 'polypeptide(L)'
;MSPVEYSEDPEPSERFPAGLLFVPVRSGPAGCTARFFRTPLGGRTAVGFTSVASLTATLGPDQASIRLSEPALRALAAPLGVTALTVDPSFPAPRPTAPRPRSVSARTPGAVGTPSTSALCR
;
A
#
# COMPACT_ATOMS: atom_id res chain seq x y z
N MET A 1 -40.17 23.00 -40.86
CA MET A 1 -39.97 23.31 -39.43
C MET A 1 -39.56 22.01 -38.78
N SER A 2 -38.26 21.84 -38.53
CA SER A 2 -37.68 20.62 -37.97
C SER A 2 -37.11 20.94 -36.60
N PRO A 3 -37.69 20.38 -35.53
CA PRO A 3 -36.89 20.04 -34.35
C PRO A 3 -37.34 18.67 -33.81
N VAL A 4 -36.55 17.81 -33.17
CA VAL A 4 -35.23 17.91 -32.57
C VAL A 4 -34.77 16.46 -32.48
N GLU A 5 -33.58 16.16 -32.99
CA GLU A 5 -32.87 14.94 -32.64
C GLU A 5 -32.67 14.97 -31.13
N TYR A 6 -33.35 14.09 -30.41
CA TYR A 6 -33.08 13.88 -28.99
C TYR A 6 -31.65 13.34 -28.92
N SER A 7 -30.69 14.21 -28.56
CA SER A 7 -29.35 13.78 -28.18
C SER A 7 -29.49 12.63 -27.20
N GLU A 8 -28.97 11.47 -27.61
CA GLU A 8 -28.79 10.28 -26.79
C GLU A 8 -28.51 10.69 -25.34
N ASP A 9 -29.44 10.30 -24.45
CA ASP A 9 -29.14 10.21 -23.03
C ASP A 9 -27.82 9.44 -22.92
N PRO A 10 -26.75 10.01 -22.32
CA PRO A 10 -25.49 9.31 -22.23
C PRO A 10 -25.72 8.10 -21.33
N GLU A 11 -26.01 6.96 -21.93
CA GLU A 11 -26.02 5.64 -21.31
C GLU A 11 -24.83 5.63 -20.34
N PRO A 12 -25.05 5.47 -19.02
CA PRO A 12 -24.03 5.71 -18.02
C PRO A 12 -22.83 4.85 -18.36
N SER A 13 -21.85 5.53 -18.96
CA SER A 13 -20.70 4.88 -19.53
C SER A 13 -19.95 4.24 -18.37
N GLU A 14 -19.48 3.02 -18.64
CA GLU A 14 -18.68 2.18 -17.76
C GLU A 14 -19.50 1.26 -16.84
N ARG A 15 -19.72 0.02 -17.33
CA ARG A 15 -19.76 -1.19 -16.50
C ARG A 15 -18.40 -1.36 -15.82
N PHE A 16 -18.09 -0.46 -14.90
CA PHE A 16 -17.06 -0.69 -13.91
C PHE A 16 -17.45 -1.90 -13.09
N PRO A 17 -16.48 -2.59 -12.45
CA PRO A 17 -16.84 -3.48 -11.36
C PRO A 17 -17.74 -2.70 -10.40
N ALA A 18 -19.02 -3.05 -10.35
CA ALA A 18 -20.04 -2.39 -9.52
C ALA A 18 -19.85 -2.67 -8.02
N GLY A 19 -18.63 -3.01 -7.62
CA GLY A 19 -18.21 -3.37 -6.27
C GLY A 19 -17.24 -2.35 -5.71
N LEU A 20 -17.38 -2.06 -4.41
CA LEU A 20 -16.40 -1.29 -3.67
C LEU A 20 -15.05 -2.02 -3.69
N LEU A 21 -14.01 -1.31 -4.12
CA LEU A 21 -12.63 -1.79 -4.08
C LEU A 21 -12.01 -1.47 -2.72
N PHE A 22 -11.14 -2.35 -2.26
CA PHE A 22 -10.28 -2.11 -1.12
C PHE A 22 -9.07 -1.28 -1.58
N VAL A 23 -9.04 -0.02 -1.18
CA VAL A 23 -7.99 0.94 -1.53
C VAL A 23 -7.01 1.06 -0.37
N PRO A 24 -5.71 0.88 -0.60
CA PRO A 24 -4.71 1.04 0.45
C PRO A 24 -4.60 2.51 0.87
N VAL A 25 -4.62 2.75 2.18
CA VAL A 25 -4.46 4.09 2.76
C VAL A 25 -3.31 4.09 3.76
N ARG A 26 -2.69 5.24 3.94
CA ARG A 26 -1.86 5.50 5.12
C ARG A 26 -2.71 6.23 6.14
N SER A 27 -2.87 5.61 7.31
CA SER A 27 -3.43 6.30 8.48
C SER A 27 -2.37 7.28 9.01
N GLY A 28 -2.74 8.54 9.12
CA GLY A 28 -1.90 9.59 9.69
C GLY A 28 -2.70 10.50 10.63
N PRO A 29 -2.03 11.42 11.34
CA PRO A 29 -2.69 12.32 12.28
C PRO A 29 -3.73 13.24 11.63
N ALA A 30 -3.65 13.49 10.32
CA ALA A 30 -4.62 14.26 9.54
C ALA A 30 -5.75 13.39 8.91
N GLY A 31 -5.78 12.09 9.19
CA GLY A 31 -6.75 11.14 8.63
C GLY A 31 -6.12 10.11 7.69
N CYS A 32 -6.97 9.52 6.85
CA CYS A 32 -6.58 8.46 5.92
C CYS A 32 -6.23 9.04 4.55
N THR A 33 -5.01 8.80 4.06
CA THR A 33 -4.59 9.24 2.71
C THR A 33 -4.43 8.04 1.78
N ALA A 34 -5.09 8.06 0.61
CA ALA A 34 -4.95 7.02 -0.40
C ALA A 34 -3.50 6.90 -0.89
N ARG A 35 -3.00 5.66 -0.99
CA ARG A 35 -1.63 5.37 -1.41
C ARG A 35 -1.60 5.08 -2.91
N PHE A 36 -0.91 5.93 -3.66
CA PHE A 36 -0.61 5.72 -5.08
C PHE A 36 0.77 5.04 -5.24
N PHE A 37 0.87 4.15 -6.21
CA PHE A 37 2.09 3.41 -6.52
C PHE A 37 2.79 4.02 -7.73
N ARG A 38 4.07 3.67 -7.91
CA ARG A 38 4.84 4.10 -9.08
C ARG A 38 4.94 2.95 -10.07
N THR A 39 4.72 3.25 -11.34
CA THR A 39 5.02 2.33 -12.44
C THR A 39 6.52 2.35 -12.74
N PRO A 40 7.09 1.30 -13.38
CA PRO A 40 8.48 1.29 -13.81
C PRO A 40 8.84 2.46 -14.75
N LEU A 41 7.84 2.98 -15.47
CA LEU A 41 7.94 4.15 -16.34
C LEU A 41 7.92 5.49 -15.57
N GLY A 42 7.92 5.46 -14.23
CA GLY A 42 7.95 6.65 -13.37
C GLY A 42 6.59 7.33 -13.14
N GLY A 43 5.55 6.86 -13.82
CA GLY A 43 4.17 7.32 -13.63
C GLY A 43 3.62 6.93 -12.26
N ARG A 44 2.58 7.64 -11.82
CA ARG A 44 1.81 7.28 -10.62
C ARG A 44 0.54 6.53 -11.04
N THR A 45 0.19 5.48 -10.31
CA THR A 45 -0.97 4.62 -10.56
C THR A 45 -1.76 4.43 -9.28
N ALA A 46 -3.09 4.54 -9.39
CA ALA A 46 -4.03 4.16 -8.35
C ALA A 46 -4.20 2.64 -8.36
N VAL A 47 -4.19 2.01 -7.20
CA VAL A 47 -4.45 0.56 -7.09
C VAL A 47 -5.68 0.31 -6.25
N GLY A 48 -6.52 -0.60 -6.70
CA GLY A 48 -7.66 -1.11 -5.97
C GLY A 48 -7.62 -2.63 -5.93
N PHE A 49 -8.09 -3.23 -4.85
CA PHE A 49 -8.19 -4.68 -4.73
C PHE A 49 -9.65 -5.07 -4.66
N THR A 50 -10.03 -6.16 -5.30
CA THR A 50 -11.41 -6.68 -5.18
C THR A 50 -11.62 -7.36 -3.82
N SER A 51 -10.55 -7.80 -3.16
CA SER A 51 -10.58 -8.51 -1.88
C SER A 51 -9.50 -8.05 -0.91
N VAL A 52 -9.80 -8.06 0.39
CA VAL A 52 -8.80 -7.82 1.45
C VAL A 52 -7.67 -8.84 1.39
N ALA A 53 -7.97 -10.10 1.03
CA ALA A 53 -6.95 -11.14 0.89
C ALA A 53 -5.88 -10.77 -0.17
N SER A 54 -6.29 -10.26 -1.34
CA SER A 54 -5.39 -9.79 -2.40
C SER A 54 -4.57 -8.57 -1.95
N LEU A 55 -5.20 -7.64 -1.22
CA LEU A 55 -4.51 -6.49 -0.62
C LEU A 55 -3.43 -6.94 0.36
N THR A 56 -3.79 -7.81 1.31
CA THR A 56 -2.88 -8.35 2.33
C THR A 56 -1.76 -9.18 1.72
N ALA A 57 -2.05 -9.95 0.67
CA ALA A 57 -1.03 -10.71 -0.05
C ALA A 57 -0.01 -9.78 -0.74
N THR A 58 -0.44 -8.61 -1.20
CA THR A 58 0.38 -7.67 -1.96
C THR A 58 1.14 -6.69 -1.08
N LEU A 59 0.49 -6.14 -0.05
CA LEU A 59 1.01 -5.05 0.78
C LEU A 59 1.32 -5.47 2.22
N GLY A 60 0.92 -6.68 2.61
CA GLY A 60 1.05 -7.18 3.98
C GLY A 60 -0.19 -6.92 4.85
N PRO A 61 -0.34 -7.66 5.95
CA PRO A 61 -1.53 -7.61 6.81
C PRO A 61 -1.66 -6.31 7.62
N ASP A 62 -0.56 -5.59 7.85
CA ASP A 62 -0.55 -4.30 8.56
C ASP A 62 -1.06 -3.12 7.71
N GLN A 63 -1.30 -3.35 6.42
CA GLN A 63 -1.70 -2.27 5.52
C GLN A 63 -3.18 -1.91 5.73
N ALA A 64 -3.43 -0.71 6.24
CA ALA A 64 -4.78 -0.14 6.34
C ALA A 64 -5.43 0.02 4.96
N SER A 65 -6.75 -0.22 4.89
CA SER A 65 -7.56 -0.11 3.68
C SER A 65 -8.93 0.51 3.94
N ILE A 66 -9.49 1.17 2.93
CA ILE A 66 -10.86 1.68 2.92
C ILE A 66 -11.61 1.14 1.72
N ARG A 67 -12.94 1.18 1.77
CA ARG A 67 -13.80 0.78 0.65
C ARG A 67 -14.17 2.00 -0.18
N LEU A 68 -13.76 2.03 -1.43
CA LEU A 68 -14.12 3.09 -2.37
C LEU A 68 -14.59 2.49 -3.68
N SER A 69 -15.54 3.13 -4.35
CA SER A 69 -15.87 2.80 -5.72
C SER A 69 -14.71 3.18 -6.64
N GLU A 70 -14.57 2.49 -7.77
CA GLU A 70 -13.59 2.89 -8.79
C GLU A 70 -13.72 4.37 -9.21
N PRO A 71 -14.94 4.89 -9.52
CA PRO A 71 -15.11 6.29 -9.88
C PRO A 71 -14.65 7.25 -8.78
N ALA A 72 -14.91 6.92 -7.50
CA ALA A 72 -14.43 7.73 -6.38
C ALA A 72 -12.90 7.71 -6.29
N LEU A 73 -12.27 6.54 -6.51
CA LEU A 73 -10.81 6.43 -6.55
C LEU A 73 -10.22 7.27 -7.71
N ARG A 74 -10.81 7.20 -8.91
CA ARG A 74 -10.40 8.05 -10.04
C ARG A 74 -10.56 9.54 -9.73
N ALA A 75 -11.65 9.94 -9.10
CA ALA A 75 -11.87 11.34 -8.70
C ALA A 75 -10.81 11.84 -7.70
N LEU A 76 -10.35 10.99 -6.77
CA LEU A 76 -9.25 11.32 -5.85
C LEU A 76 -7.88 11.32 -6.55
N ALA A 77 -7.73 10.54 -7.61
CA ALA A 77 -6.51 10.40 -8.39
C ALA A 77 -6.31 11.56 -9.38
N ALA A 78 -7.39 12.10 -9.94
CA ALA A 78 -7.37 13.13 -10.96
C ALA A 78 -6.61 14.42 -10.55
N PRO A 79 -6.80 15.00 -9.35
CA PRO A 79 -6.03 16.16 -8.89
C PRO A 79 -4.52 15.90 -8.77
N LEU A 80 -4.13 14.63 -8.66
CA LEU A 80 -2.74 14.21 -8.54
C LEU A 80 -2.11 13.89 -9.90
N GLY A 81 -2.84 14.09 -11.00
CA GLY A 81 -2.44 13.74 -12.36
C GLY A 81 -2.40 12.24 -12.62
N VAL A 82 -3.11 11.44 -11.80
CA VAL A 82 -3.13 9.99 -11.89
C VAL A 82 -4.37 9.55 -12.64
N THR A 83 -4.18 9.08 -13.88
CA THR A 83 -5.27 8.56 -14.73
C THR A 83 -5.27 7.04 -14.80
N ALA A 84 -4.13 6.40 -14.49
CA ALA A 84 -4.00 4.95 -14.49
C ALA A 84 -4.54 4.34 -13.19
N LEU A 85 -5.54 3.47 -13.31
CA LEU A 85 -6.08 2.64 -12.24
C LEU A 85 -5.82 1.17 -12.54
N THR A 86 -5.31 0.43 -11.56
CA THR A 86 -5.06 -1.00 -11.67
C THR A 86 -5.83 -1.75 -10.58
N VAL A 87 -6.68 -2.67 -11.01
CA VAL A 87 -7.43 -3.56 -10.11
C VAL A 87 -6.65 -4.87 -9.95
N ASP A 88 -6.50 -5.33 -8.71
CA ASP A 88 -5.75 -6.53 -8.31
C ASP A 88 -4.39 -6.68 -9.03
N PRO A 89 -3.46 -5.73 -8.80
CA PRO A 89 -2.13 -5.84 -9.38
C PRO A 89 -1.45 -7.12 -8.85
N SER A 90 -1.21 -8.07 -9.73
CA SER A 90 -0.32 -9.18 -9.44
C SER A 90 1.10 -8.62 -9.37
N PHE A 91 1.57 -8.33 -8.16
CA PHE A 91 2.97 -7.97 -7.92
C PHE A 91 3.74 -9.29 -7.74
N PRO A 92 4.54 -9.74 -8.73
CA PRO A 92 5.58 -10.73 -8.47
C PRO A 92 6.70 -10.05 -7.68
N ALA A 93 6.44 -9.66 -6.43
CA ALA A 93 7.47 -9.18 -5.53
C ALA A 93 8.16 -10.39 -4.89
N PRO A 94 9.50 -10.54 -5.02
CA PRO A 94 10.25 -11.49 -4.21
C PRO A 94 10.00 -11.15 -2.74
N ARG A 95 9.53 -12.13 -1.96
CA ARG A 95 9.34 -12.03 -0.51
C ARG A 95 10.56 -11.31 0.09
N PRO A 96 10.40 -10.24 0.89
CA PRO A 96 11.52 -9.64 1.59
C PRO A 96 12.15 -10.73 2.46
N THR A 97 13.32 -11.20 2.05
CA THR A 97 14.12 -12.14 2.85
C THR A 97 14.51 -11.37 4.09
N ALA A 98 14.06 -11.81 5.27
CA ALA A 98 14.40 -11.16 6.53
C ALA A 98 15.91 -10.89 6.56
N PRO A 99 16.36 -9.68 6.95
CA PRO A 99 17.78 -9.41 7.02
C PRO A 99 18.42 -10.43 7.95
N ARG A 100 19.26 -11.31 7.39
CA ARG A 100 20.08 -12.23 8.18
C ARG A 100 20.80 -11.39 9.23
N PRO A 101 20.71 -11.70 10.54
CA PRO A 101 21.51 -11.00 11.51
C PRO A 101 22.97 -11.20 11.11
N ARG A 102 23.59 -10.11 10.68
CA ARG A 102 25.03 -10.01 10.48
C ARG A 102 25.67 -10.41 11.81
N SER A 103 26.19 -11.63 11.88
CA SER A 103 26.99 -12.09 12.99
C SER A 103 28.23 -11.21 13.02
N VAL A 104 28.19 -10.16 13.84
CA VAL A 104 29.41 -9.49 14.27
C VAL A 104 30.18 -10.56 15.02
N SER A 105 31.20 -11.12 14.36
CA SER A 105 32.24 -11.88 15.04
C SER A 105 32.84 -10.91 16.05
N ALA A 106 32.40 -11.03 17.29
CA ALA A 106 32.99 -10.34 18.42
C ALA A 106 34.46 -10.77 18.44
N ARG A 107 35.32 -9.86 17.98
CA ARG A 107 36.76 -9.98 18.11
C ARG A 107 37.03 -9.88 19.61
N THR A 108 37.28 -11.01 20.23
CA THR A 108 37.63 -11.17 21.64
C THR A 108 38.88 -10.34 21.94
N PRO A 109 38.82 -9.34 22.84
CA PRO A 109 40.00 -8.90 23.56
C PRO A 109 40.16 -9.80 24.78
N GLY A 110 41.39 -10.23 25.01
CA GLY A 110 41.74 -11.29 25.93
C GLY A 110 41.36 -11.01 27.39
N ALA A 111 41.22 -12.12 28.10
CA ALA A 111 41.22 -12.19 29.54
C ALA A 111 42.43 -11.47 30.15
N VAL A 112 42.22 -10.69 31.21
CA VAL A 112 43.09 -10.73 32.40
C VAL A 112 42.36 -10.16 33.62
N GLY A 113 42.40 -10.91 34.73
CA GLY A 113 42.41 -10.36 36.09
C GLY A 113 41.09 -10.28 36.85
N THR A 114 40.64 -11.42 37.41
CA THR A 114 40.14 -11.46 38.79
C THR A 114 41.32 -11.25 39.77
N PRO A 115 41.15 -10.75 41.02
CA PRO A 115 40.16 -11.26 41.97
C PRO A 115 39.50 -10.28 42.96
N SER A 116 38.40 -10.78 43.55
CA SER A 116 37.93 -10.69 44.95
C SER A 116 37.95 -9.33 45.68
N THR A 117 36.83 -8.96 46.35
CA THR A 117 36.67 -9.12 47.82
C THR A 117 35.26 -8.66 48.27
N SER A 118 34.74 -9.40 49.24
CA SER A 118 33.54 -9.36 50.10
C SER A 118 33.04 -8.01 50.66
N ALA A 119 31.72 -7.90 50.88
CA ALA A 119 31.00 -7.35 52.06
C ALA A 119 29.53 -7.05 51.65
N LEU A 120 28.51 -7.85 51.99
CA LEU A 120 27.77 -7.94 53.26
C LEU A 120 27.15 -6.62 53.76
N CYS A 121 25.86 -6.72 54.17
CA CYS A 121 24.97 -5.74 54.84
C CYS A 121 24.06 -4.94 53.89
N ARG A 122 22.73 -4.87 54.06
CA ARG A 122 21.81 -5.30 55.12
C ARG A 122 20.39 -5.32 54.57
#